data_AF-A0A239GR05-F1
#
_entry.id   AF-A0A239GR05-F1
#
_cell.length_a   1.000
_cell.length_b   1.000
_cell.length_c   1.000
_cell.angle_alpha   90.00
_cell.angle_beta   90.00
_cell.angle_gamma   90.00
#
_symmetry.space_group_name_H-M   'P 1'
#
loop_
_entity.id
_entity.type
_entity.pdbx_description
1 polymer ?
#
loop_
_entity_poly.entity_id
_entity_poly.type
_entity_poly.pdbx_seq_one_letter_code
_entity_poly.pdbx_strand_id
1 'polypeptide(L)'
;MANTKWKDYLLKSGVPLEFEIKKLLDELGCQTRFDQSYLRNDRNQISTEFSYDIDSSYIKDLFFFKLLIECKYRDPSTNWLFVPDNEQSGKTKSYDSFLHPIDFFTLENKFYLDYYLMPYFSPSCEKGIEITSDRQNPKSITQAANQLSYGLVHEIIESMIVNYESDDGLEDQLCFHIPIIVTTANLYVAKKDLTIDSLKKSEKIEQIAKKENSLVLKYNIGKELEQYNFEQLKRFTKRYSIKDLKKRFNCQYDDLDLTIRYLSKHACPRSILVMHYDQFNNSFTELFELFNLITSPNKSILRLVRDKDLKKELKNKYGIQ
;
A
#
# COMPACT_ATOMS: atom_id res chain seq x y z
N MET A 1 32.66 -3.14 30.99
CA MET A 1 31.90 -3.30 29.74
C MET A 1 30.93 -2.14 29.64
N ALA A 2 31.00 -1.34 28.58
CA ALA A 2 30.13 -0.17 28.43
C ALA A 2 28.67 -0.62 28.35
N ASN A 3 27.76 0.07 29.05
CA ASN A 3 26.34 -0.28 29.14
C ASN A 3 25.66 0.00 27.78
N THR A 4 25.57 -1.03 26.91
CA THR A 4 24.98 -0.95 25.57
C THR A 4 23.46 -1.02 25.56
N LYS A 5 22.80 -1.20 26.71
CA LYS A 5 21.34 -1.39 26.81
C LYS A 5 20.54 -0.26 26.15
N TRP A 6 21.03 0.98 26.20
CA TRP A 6 20.37 2.11 25.56
C TRP A 6 20.30 1.97 24.03
N LYS A 7 21.29 1.31 23.40
CA LYS A 7 21.27 1.04 21.95
C LYS A 7 20.17 0.05 21.61
N ASP A 8 20.03 -1.01 22.41
CA ASP A 8 18.97 -2.00 22.22
C ASP A 8 17.58 -1.38 22.40
N TYR A 9 17.41 -0.48 23.38
CA TYR A 9 16.16 0.26 23.56
C TYR A 9 15.87 1.18 22.36
N LEU A 10 16.89 1.90 21.88
CA LEU A 10 16.74 2.80 20.74
C LEU A 10 16.40 2.02 19.46
N LEU A 11 17.09 0.91 19.19
CA LEU A 11 16.78 0.06 18.04
C LEU A 11 15.35 -0.51 18.12
N LYS A 12 14.95 -1.02 19.30
CA LYS A 12 13.60 -1.58 19.50
C LYS A 12 12.48 -0.54 19.49
N SER A 13 12.81 0.76 19.56
CA SER A 13 11.81 1.82 19.48
C SER A 13 11.22 2.01 18.07
N GLY A 14 11.87 1.51 17.02
CA GLY A 14 11.46 1.74 15.63
C GLY A 14 12.07 3.01 15.03
N VAL A 15 12.27 4.05 15.84
CA VAL A 15 12.76 5.38 15.44
C VAL A 15 13.99 5.36 14.51
N PRO A 16 15.04 4.54 14.74
CA PRO A 16 16.17 4.52 13.81
C PRO A 16 15.80 4.04 12.40
N LEU A 17 14.93 3.02 12.30
CA LEU A 17 14.44 2.53 11.02
C LEU A 17 13.60 3.60 10.33
N GLU A 18 12.68 4.24 11.05
CA GLU A 18 11.86 5.32 10.52
C GLU A 18 12.72 6.46 9.97
N PHE A 19 13.76 6.86 10.70
CA PHE A 19 14.69 7.89 10.28
C PHE A 19 15.43 7.52 8.98
N GLU A 20 15.92 6.29 8.87
CA GLU A 20 16.60 5.81 7.67
C GLU A 20 15.66 5.73 6.46
N ILE A 21 14.44 5.24 6.64
CA ILE A 21 13.43 5.19 5.57
C ILE A 21 13.03 6.58 5.11
N LYS A 22 12.79 7.52 6.04
CA LYS A 22 12.49 8.91 5.67
C LYS A 22 13.63 9.50 4.83
N LYS A 23 14.88 9.35 5.28
CA LYS A 23 16.04 9.88 4.56
C LYS A 23 16.12 9.30 3.14
N LEU A 24 15.93 8.00 3.00
CA LEU A 24 15.91 7.33 1.69
C LEU A 24 14.81 7.90 0.78
N LEU A 25 13.60 8.12 1.30
CA LEU A 25 12.49 8.70 0.54
C LEU A 25 12.77 10.15 0.13
N ASP A 26 13.33 10.97 1.03
CA ASP A 26 13.74 12.34 0.72
C ASP A 26 14.79 12.35 -0.42
N GLU A 27 15.76 11.42 -0.39
CA GLU A 27 16.79 11.25 -1.45
C GLU A 27 16.19 10.81 -2.80
N LEU A 28 15.10 10.03 -2.77
CA LEU A 28 14.32 9.64 -3.95
C LEU A 28 13.37 10.75 -4.45
N GLY A 29 13.38 11.92 -3.82
CA GLY A 29 12.60 13.08 -4.23
C GLY A 29 11.17 13.12 -3.66
N CYS A 30 10.89 12.36 -2.61
CA CYS A 30 9.62 12.46 -1.91
C CYS A 30 9.53 13.69 -1.01
N GLN A 31 8.30 14.11 -0.74
CA GLN A 31 7.95 14.97 0.39
C GLN A 31 7.45 14.08 1.52
N THR A 32 8.22 14.00 2.62
CA THR A 32 7.98 13.01 3.69
C THR A 32 7.83 13.65 5.06
N ARG A 33 6.92 13.10 5.88
CA ARG A 33 6.63 13.51 7.26
C ARG A 33 6.57 12.28 8.16
N PHE A 34 6.89 12.47 9.44
CA PHE A 34 6.69 11.45 10.48
C PHE A 34 5.29 11.56 11.07
N ASP A 35 4.82 10.44 11.61
CA ASP A 35 3.65 10.34 12.50
C ASP A 35 2.39 10.98 11.94
N GLN A 36 1.69 10.25 11.07
CA GLN A 36 0.37 10.66 10.62
C GLN A 36 -0.71 10.02 11.49
N SER A 37 -1.35 10.86 12.31
CA SER A 37 -2.37 10.46 13.28
C SER A 37 -3.78 10.51 12.71
N TYR A 38 -4.63 9.61 13.19
CA TYR A 38 -6.06 9.59 12.94
C TYR A 38 -6.83 9.10 14.16
N LEU A 39 -8.09 9.55 14.29
CA LEU A 39 -8.97 9.17 15.38
C LEU A 39 -9.83 7.98 15.00
N ARG A 40 -9.92 7.02 15.93
CA ARG A 40 -10.81 5.86 15.82
C ARG A 40 -11.30 5.45 17.21
N ASN A 41 -12.54 4.97 17.27
CA ASN A 41 -13.05 4.34 18.48
C ASN A 41 -12.34 3.01 18.75
N ASP A 42 -11.84 2.83 19.96
CA ASP A 42 -11.33 1.56 20.44
C ASP A 42 -12.46 0.55 20.69
N ARG A 43 -12.11 -0.63 21.22
CA ARG A 43 -13.09 -1.68 21.55
C ARG A 43 -14.14 -1.25 22.57
N ASN A 44 -13.86 -0.23 23.37
CA ASN A 44 -14.73 0.32 24.39
C ASN A 44 -15.52 1.54 23.90
N GLN A 45 -15.47 1.84 22.59
CA GLN A 45 -16.08 3.03 21.97
C GLN A 45 -15.48 4.36 22.46
N ILE A 46 -14.25 4.32 22.95
CA ILE A 46 -13.50 5.52 23.34
C ILE A 46 -12.70 5.98 22.13
N SER A 47 -12.87 7.24 21.75
CA SER A 47 -12.09 7.85 20.67
C SER A 47 -10.61 7.89 21.08
N THR A 48 -9.79 7.13 20.36
CA THR A 48 -8.36 6.98 20.59
C THR A 48 -7.60 7.40 19.35
N GLU A 49 -6.43 8.00 19.56
CA GLU A 49 -5.50 8.34 18.49
C GLU A 49 -4.67 7.11 18.10
N PHE A 50 -4.60 6.87 16.80
CA PHE A 50 -3.73 5.90 16.17
C PHE A 50 -2.87 6.61 15.14
N SER A 51 -1.72 6.04 14.80
CA SER A 51 -0.87 6.57 13.74
C SER A 51 -0.23 5.44 12.94
N TYR A 52 0.28 5.83 11.78
CA TYR A 52 1.31 5.11 11.05
C TYR A 52 2.56 5.98 10.96
N ASP A 53 3.72 5.35 10.83
CA ASP A 53 5.00 5.98 11.16
C ASP A 53 5.47 7.04 10.16
N ILE A 54 5.24 6.82 8.85
CA ILE A 54 5.69 7.73 7.79
C ILE A 54 4.60 7.96 6.75
N ASP A 55 4.29 9.23 6.49
CA ASP A 55 3.52 9.69 5.33
C ASP A 55 4.45 10.30 4.29
N SER A 56 4.35 9.86 3.04
CA SER A 56 5.24 10.30 1.98
C SER A 56 4.50 10.48 0.66
N SER A 57 4.86 11.53 -0.07
CA SER A 57 4.31 11.83 -1.39
C SER A 57 5.42 11.87 -2.43
N TYR A 58 5.35 11.01 -3.45
CA TYR A 58 6.14 11.13 -4.67
C TYR A 58 5.24 11.71 -5.78
N ILE A 59 5.61 12.88 -6.28
CA ILE A 59 4.81 13.63 -7.25
C ILE A 59 5.53 13.64 -8.58
N LYS A 60 4.87 13.16 -9.63
CA LYS A 60 5.38 13.15 -10.99
C LYS A 60 4.30 13.60 -11.95
N ASP A 61 4.41 14.85 -12.42
CA ASP A 61 3.40 15.49 -13.26
C ASP A 61 2.01 15.44 -12.58
N LEU A 62 1.02 14.79 -13.22
CA LEU A 62 -0.34 14.63 -12.66
C LEU A 62 -0.50 13.40 -11.73
N PHE A 63 0.55 12.59 -11.54
CA PHE A 63 0.52 11.37 -10.76
C PHE A 63 1.06 11.62 -9.35
N PHE A 64 0.24 11.27 -8.36
CA PHE A 64 0.53 11.45 -6.94
C PHE A 64 0.58 10.07 -6.28
N PHE A 65 1.78 9.61 -5.95
CA PHE A 65 1.97 8.37 -5.21
C PHE A 65 2.07 8.69 -3.72
N LYS A 66 0.99 8.38 -2.98
CA LYS A 66 0.88 8.53 -1.53
C LYS A 66 1.31 7.23 -0.87
N LEU A 67 2.45 7.23 -0.18
CA LEU A 67 2.99 6.08 0.52
C LEU A 67 2.67 6.21 2.01
N LEU A 68 1.87 5.27 2.53
CA LEU A 68 1.57 5.14 3.95
C LEU A 68 2.44 4.03 4.49
N ILE A 69 3.39 4.34 5.36
CA ILE A 69 4.44 3.40 5.73
C ILE A 69 4.43 3.11 7.23
N GLU A 70 4.35 1.83 7.57
CA GLU A 70 4.53 1.32 8.94
C GLU A 70 5.88 0.58 9.02
N CYS A 71 6.75 1.04 9.90
CA CYS A 71 8.07 0.51 10.17
C CYS A 71 8.05 -0.51 11.32
N LYS A 72 8.64 -1.69 11.08
CA LYS A 72 8.79 -2.75 12.09
C LYS A 72 10.23 -3.18 12.19
N TYR A 73 10.99 -2.54 13.09
CA TYR A 73 12.32 -3.03 13.44
C TYR A 73 12.22 -4.38 14.16
N ARG A 74 13.05 -5.33 13.73
CA ARG A 74 13.21 -6.66 14.30
C ARG A 74 14.68 -7.05 14.33
N ASP A 75 15.01 -7.94 15.26
CA ASP A 75 16.34 -8.52 15.31
C ASP A 75 16.56 -9.43 14.08
N PRO A 76 17.82 -9.64 13.65
CA PRO A 76 18.13 -10.43 12.46
C PRO A 76 17.69 -11.90 12.49
N SER A 77 17.39 -12.46 13.67
CA SER A 77 16.88 -13.83 13.81
C SER A 77 15.36 -13.94 13.64
N THR A 78 14.65 -12.80 13.61
CA THR A 78 13.21 -12.78 13.35
C THR A 78 12.91 -13.07 11.88
N ASN A 79 11.98 -14.00 11.66
CA ASN A 79 11.51 -14.39 10.34
C ASN A 79 10.01 -14.14 10.23
N TRP A 80 9.58 -13.52 9.15
CA TRP A 80 8.18 -13.46 8.77
C TRP A 80 7.93 -14.49 7.67
N LEU A 81 7.17 -15.52 7.98
CA LEU A 81 6.82 -16.60 7.06
C LEU A 81 5.41 -16.38 6.50
N PHE A 82 5.29 -16.35 5.18
CA PHE A 82 4.07 -16.09 4.46
C PHE A 82 3.59 -17.31 3.69
N VAL A 83 2.27 -17.48 3.64
CA VAL A 83 1.61 -18.48 2.80
C VAL A 83 1.41 -17.86 1.41
N PRO A 84 1.94 -18.48 0.34
CA PRO A 84 1.77 -17.97 -1.00
C PRO A 84 0.30 -18.01 -1.39
N ASP A 85 -0.12 -17.03 -2.19
CA ASP A 85 -1.41 -17.07 -2.83
C ASP A 85 -1.45 -18.18 -3.91
N ASN A 86 -2.58 -18.91 -3.93
CA ASN A 86 -2.74 -20.11 -4.73
C ASN A 86 -3.22 -19.83 -6.17
N GLU A 87 -3.27 -18.58 -6.61
CA GLU A 87 -3.82 -18.25 -7.92
C GLU A 87 -3.01 -18.86 -9.09
N GLN A 88 -3.53 -20.01 -9.58
CA GLN A 88 -3.26 -20.61 -10.88
C GLN A 88 -4.08 -19.96 -12.02
N SER A 89 -4.80 -18.87 -11.72
CA SER A 89 -5.69 -18.21 -12.65
C SER A 89 -4.95 -17.05 -13.32
N GLY A 90 -4.48 -17.25 -14.55
CA GLY A 90 -3.91 -16.18 -15.39
C GLY A 90 -4.88 -15.03 -15.75
N LYS A 91 -5.96 -14.86 -14.98
CA LYS A 91 -7.07 -13.93 -15.22
C LYS A 91 -7.43 -13.05 -14.01
N THR A 92 -6.63 -13.00 -12.94
CA THR A 92 -6.99 -12.24 -11.72
C THR A 92 -5.88 -11.35 -11.16
N LYS A 93 -4.94 -10.92 -12.01
CA LYS A 93 -3.89 -9.93 -11.64
C LYS A 93 -4.44 -8.55 -11.20
N SER A 94 -5.74 -8.28 -11.35
CA SER A 94 -6.34 -6.97 -11.07
C SER A 94 -6.69 -6.70 -9.61
N TYR A 95 -6.75 -7.73 -8.76
CA TYR A 95 -7.11 -7.58 -7.35
C TYR A 95 -5.89 -7.47 -6.41
N ASP A 96 -4.68 -7.63 -6.96
CA ASP A 96 -3.41 -7.67 -6.22
C ASP A 96 -2.59 -6.37 -6.34
N SER A 97 -3.17 -5.31 -6.89
CA SER A 97 -2.45 -4.05 -7.02
C SER A 97 -2.40 -3.33 -5.68
N PHE A 98 -1.21 -3.30 -5.08
CA PHE A 98 -0.90 -2.51 -3.88
C PHE A 98 -0.96 -1.00 -4.13
N LEU A 99 -1.23 -0.56 -5.37
CA LEU A 99 -1.21 0.84 -5.76
C LEU A 99 -2.49 1.63 -5.43
N HIS A 100 -3.62 0.96 -5.19
CA HIS A 100 -4.97 1.53 -4.95
C HIS A 100 -5.20 2.92 -5.58
N PRO A 101 -5.30 3.01 -6.92
CA PRO A 101 -5.63 4.26 -7.57
C PRO A 101 -7.05 4.69 -7.22
N ILE A 102 -7.21 5.99 -6.93
CA ILE A 102 -8.51 6.62 -6.67
C ILE A 102 -8.68 7.78 -7.64
N ASP A 103 -9.48 7.57 -8.68
CA ASP A 103 -9.81 8.55 -9.74
C ASP A 103 -11.29 8.95 -9.75
N PHE A 104 -11.98 8.72 -8.63
CA PHE A 104 -13.40 9.06 -8.47
C PHE A 104 -13.66 10.58 -8.43
N PHE A 105 -12.62 11.39 -8.20
CA PHE A 105 -12.70 12.85 -8.01
C PHE A 105 -11.99 13.64 -9.09
N THR A 106 -11.55 12.95 -10.14
CA THR A 106 -10.96 13.56 -11.31
C THR A 106 -12.07 13.91 -12.32
N LEU A 107 -11.96 15.06 -12.95
CA LEU A 107 -12.85 15.55 -14.01
C LEU A 107 -12.54 14.89 -15.36
N GLU A 108 -11.28 14.87 -15.79
CA GLU A 108 -10.88 14.45 -17.14
C GLU A 108 -9.89 13.26 -17.12
N ASN A 109 -8.92 13.28 -16.21
CA ASN A 109 -7.89 12.26 -16.10
C ASN A 109 -8.45 11.00 -15.43
N LYS A 110 -8.42 9.87 -16.12
CA LYS A 110 -8.76 8.57 -15.53
C LYS A 110 -7.57 7.63 -15.59
N PHE A 111 -7.52 6.73 -14.61
CA PHE A 111 -6.49 5.71 -14.59
C PHE A 111 -6.95 4.51 -15.42
N TYR A 112 -6.65 4.53 -16.72
CA TYR A 112 -6.97 3.45 -17.65
C TYR A 112 -5.86 2.39 -17.76
N LEU A 113 -5.00 2.22 -16.75
CA LEU A 113 -4.05 1.12 -16.80
C LEU A 113 -4.80 -0.17 -16.46
N ASP A 114 -5.02 -1.01 -17.47
CA ASP A 114 -5.49 -2.36 -17.23
C ASP A 114 -4.50 -3.07 -16.29
N TYR A 115 -4.97 -3.40 -15.10
CA TYR A 115 -4.15 -4.04 -14.07
C TYR A 115 -3.50 -5.35 -14.55
N TYR A 116 -4.03 -6.00 -15.61
CA TYR A 116 -3.38 -7.15 -16.24
C TYR A 116 -2.03 -6.82 -16.90
N LEU A 117 -1.73 -5.53 -17.10
CA LEU A 117 -0.54 -5.02 -17.77
C LEU A 117 0.54 -4.53 -16.83
N MET A 118 0.26 -4.44 -15.53
CA MET A 118 1.26 -4.11 -14.53
C MET A 118 2.35 -5.18 -14.53
N PRO A 119 3.64 -4.80 -14.61
CA PRO A 119 4.72 -5.78 -14.47
C PRO A 119 4.60 -6.47 -13.12
N TYR A 120 5.00 -7.74 -13.10
CA TYR A 120 5.10 -8.48 -11.85
C TYR A 120 6.13 -7.77 -10.96
N PHE A 121 5.69 -7.33 -9.79
CA PHE A 121 6.56 -6.68 -8.80
C PHE A 121 7.10 -7.69 -7.79
N SER A 122 6.21 -8.46 -7.15
CA SER A 122 6.59 -9.31 -6.02
C SER A 122 5.59 -10.46 -5.80
N PRO A 123 5.93 -11.55 -5.06
CA PRO A 123 5.01 -12.65 -4.81
C PRO A 123 3.76 -12.20 -4.03
N SER A 124 2.60 -12.71 -4.45
CA SER A 124 1.33 -12.50 -3.73
C SER A 124 1.18 -13.54 -2.61
N CYS A 125 0.71 -13.10 -1.44
CA CYS A 125 0.61 -13.90 -0.22
C CYS A 125 -0.71 -13.63 0.49
N GLU A 126 -1.32 -14.64 1.10
CA GLU A 126 -2.61 -14.49 1.78
C GLU A 126 -2.47 -14.14 3.27
N LYS A 127 -1.42 -14.65 3.91
CA LYS A 127 -1.26 -14.56 5.36
C LYS A 127 0.20 -14.72 5.74
N GLY A 128 0.61 -14.05 6.81
CA GLY A 128 1.93 -14.21 7.41
C GLY A 128 1.90 -14.47 8.91
N ILE A 129 3.01 -14.97 9.44
CA ILE A 129 3.28 -15.12 10.86
C ILE A 129 4.72 -14.69 11.17
N GLU A 130 4.93 -14.02 12.29
CA GLU A 130 6.25 -13.71 12.81
C GLU A 130 6.73 -14.87 13.70
N ILE A 131 7.96 -15.31 13.47
CA ILE A 131 8.61 -16.43 14.15
C ILE A 131 10.00 -15.97 14.60
N THR A 132 10.31 -16.14 15.87
CA THR A 132 11.65 -15.97 16.45
C THR A 132 12.20 -17.34 16.86
N SER A 133 13.43 -17.37 17.37
CA SER A 133 14.03 -18.62 17.89
C SER A 133 13.23 -19.27 19.03
N ASP A 134 12.46 -18.48 19.79
CA ASP A 134 11.79 -18.91 21.02
C ASP A 134 10.27 -18.71 21.01
N ARG A 135 9.72 -17.92 20.07
CA ARG A 135 8.31 -17.49 20.09
C ARG A 135 7.73 -17.38 18.70
N GLN A 136 6.40 -17.30 18.67
CA GLN A 136 5.64 -16.90 17.49
C GLN A 136 4.72 -15.74 17.85
N ASN A 137 4.51 -14.85 16.90
CA ASN A 137 3.58 -13.73 17.02
C ASN A 137 2.65 -13.70 15.78
N PRO A 138 1.39 -14.12 15.92
CA PRO A 138 0.46 -14.18 14.80
C PRO A 138 -0.23 -12.83 14.56
N LYS A 139 0.08 -11.79 15.37
CA LYS A 139 -0.63 -10.51 15.36
C LYS A 139 0.19 -9.37 14.79
N SER A 140 1.52 -9.40 14.81
CA SER A 140 2.35 -8.25 14.42
C SER A 140 2.06 -7.75 13.01
N ILE A 141 2.02 -8.66 12.04
CA ILE A 141 1.73 -8.35 10.63
C ILE A 141 0.30 -7.81 10.50
N THR A 142 -0.69 -8.48 11.11
CA THR A 142 -2.09 -8.06 11.08
C THR A 142 -2.30 -6.69 11.74
N GLN A 143 -1.57 -6.37 12.81
CA GLN A 143 -1.66 -5.07 13.48
C GLN A 143 -1.13 -3.95 12.59
N ALA A 144 0.06 -4.15 11.99
CA ALA A 144 0.63 -3.21 11.03
C ALA A 144 -0.30 -2.99 9.84
N ALA A 145 -0.82 -4.08 9.28
CA ALA A 145 -1.79 -4.04 8.20
C ALA A 145 -3.04 -3.24 8.59
N ASN A 146 -3.58 -3.46 9.79
CA ASN A 146 -4.74 -2.72 10.28
C ASN A 146 -4.43 -1.22 10.45
N GLN A 147 -3.28 -0.84 11.01
CA GLN A 147 -2.92 0.59 11.16
C GLN A 147 -2.99 1.32 9.81
N LEU A 148 -2.33 0.75 8.80
CA LEU A 148 -2.35 1.30 7.45
C LEU A 148 -3.76 1.30 6.84
N SER A 149 -4.54 0.24 7.02
CA SER A 149 -5.90 0.14 6.48
C SER A 149 -6.86 1.17 7.03
N TYR A 150 -6.77 1.49 8.32
CA TYR A 150 -7.59 2.55 8.93
C TYR A 150 -7.07 3.95 8.58
N GLY A 151 -5.75 4.12 8.38
CA GLY A 151 -5.16 5.36 7.89
C GLY A 151 -5.52 5.69 6.45
N LEU A 152 -5.61 4.69 5.56
CA LEU A 152 -5.81 4.86 4.12
C LEU A 152 -7.03 5.72 3.77
N VAL A 153 -8.16 5.54 4.46
CA VAL A 153 -9.39 6.31 4.16
C VAL A 153 -9.20 7.81 4.41
N HIS A 154 -8.35 8.19 5.36
CA HIS A 154 -8.03 9.61 5.61
C HIS A 154 -7.21 10.18 4.46
N GLU A 155 -6.18 9.47 3.99
CA GLU A 155 -5.39 9.93 2.83
C GLU A 155 -6.22 10.02 1.55
N ILE A 156 -7.20 9.12 1.40
CA ILE A 156 -8.16 9.20 0.31
C ILE A 156 -9.01 10.46 0.45
N ILE A 157 -9.55 10.75 1.62
CA ILE A 157 -10.33 11.97 1.88
C ILE A 157 -9.48 13.23 1.65
N GLU A 158 -8.24 13.28 2.13
CA GLU A 158 -7.33 14.41 1.87
C GLU A 158 -7.10 14.59 0.36
N SER A 159 -6.92 13.50 -0.37
CA SER A 159 -6.80 13.56 -1.85
C SER A 159 -8.09 14.06 -2.51
N MET A 160 -9.27 13.72 -1.97
CA MET A 160 -10.55 14.26 -2.45
C MET A 160 -10.65 15.76 -2.19
N ILE A 161 -10.24 16.21 -0.98
CA ILE A 161 -10.26 17.61 -0.58
C ILE A 161 -9.36 18.42 -1.52
N VAL A 162 -8.12 17.98 -1.74
CA VAL A 162 -7.18 18.65 -2.67
C VAL A 162 -7.77 18.77 -4.07
N ASN A 163 -8.37 17.69 -4.61
CA ASN A 163 -9.01 17.74 -5.93
C ASN A 163 -10.30 18.59 -5.97
N TYR A 164 -10.94 18.80 -4.83
CA TYR A 164 -12.17 19.59 -4.72
C TYR A 164 -11.90 21.09 -4.53
N GLU A 165 -10.91 21.42 -3.69
CA GLU A 165 -10.60 22.79 -3.23
C GLU A 165 -9.42 23.44 -3.97
N SER A 166 -8.73 22.72 -4.86
CA SER A 166 -7.67 23.33 -5.66
C SER A 166 -8.25 24.35 -6.66
N ASP A 167 -7.84 25.61 -6.50
CA ASP A 167 -8.08 26.70 -7.45
C ASP A 167 -6.80 27.05 -8.24
N ASP A 168 -5.71 26.31 -8.02
CA ASP A 168 -4.35 26.58 -8.53
C ASP A 168 -3.94 25.72 -9.74
N GLY A 169 -4.90 25.02 -10.36
CA GLY A 169 -4.66 24.14 -11.50
C GLY A 169 -4.08 22.76 -11.12
N LEU A 170 -4.07 22.42 -9.82
CA LEU A 170 -3.85 21.07 -9.32
C LEU A 170 -5.13 20.21 -9.32
N GLU A 171 -6.20 20.72 -9.92
CA GLU A 171 -7.41 19.96 -10.19
C GLU A 171 -7.06 18.75 -11.06
N ASP A 172 -7.72 17.61 -10.83
CA ASP A 172 -7.66 16.44 -11.72
C ASP A 172 -6.42 15.52 -11.60
N GLN A 173 -5.88 15.37 -10.39
CA GLN A 173 -4.73 14.51 -10.09
C GLN A 173 -5.10 13.03 -9.95
N LEU A 174 -4.26 12.15 -10.49
CA LEU A 174 -4.36 10.70 -10.27
C LEU A 174 -3.58 10.31 -9.01
N CYS A 175 -4.32 10.04 -7.93
CA CYS A 175 -3.75 9.62 -6.66
C CYS A 175 -3.70 8.09 -6.55
N PHE A 176 -2.54 7.57 -6.13
CA PHE A 176 -2.28 6.16 -5.81
C PHE A 176 -1.99 6.07 -4.32
N HIS A 177 -2.81 5.32 -3.59
CA HIS A 177 -2.64 5.14 -2.14
C HIS A 177 -1.98 3.79 -1.84
N ILE A 178 -0.76 3.84 -1.36
CA ILE A 178 0.15 2.69 -1.30
C ILE A 178 0.50 2.40 0.16
N PRO A 179 -0.19 1.45 0.80
CA PRO A 179 0.17 0.99 2.13
C PRO A 179 1.41 0.08 2.06
N ILE A 180 2.43 0.39 2.85
CA ILE A 180 3.70 -0.32 2.89
C ILE A 180 4.04 -0.68 4.33
N ILE A 181 4.38 -1.94 4.58
CA ILE A 181 5.06 -2.36 5.81
C ILE A 181 6.54 -2.53 5.49
N VAL A 182 7.39 -1.78 6.17
CA VAL A 182 8.85 -1.90 6.06
C VAL A 182 9.38 -2.60 7.29
N THR A 183 10.21 -3.62 7.14
CA THR A 183 10.70 -4.42 8.27
C THR A 183 12.13 -4.89 8.07
N THR A 184 12.89 -5.00 9.15
CA THR A 184 14.21 -5.64 9.13
C THR A 184 14.13 -7.16 9.35
N ALA A 185 12.93 -7.72 9.58
CA ALA A 185 12.74 -9.16 9.63
C ALA A 185 13.03 -9.81 8.27
N ASN A 186 13.52 -11.05 8.29
CA ASN A 186 13.66 -11.81 7.05
C ASN A 186 12.27 -12.17 6.51
N LEU A 187 12.00 -11.88 5.24
CA LEU A 187 10.76 -12.28 4.59
C LEU A 187 10.93 -13.63 3.91
N TYR A 188 10.07 -14.58 4.23
CA TYR A 188 10.04 -15.92 3.65
C TYR A 188 8.66 -16.23 3.09
N VAL A 189 8.60 -16.73 1.87
CA VAL A 189 7.36 -17.25 1.26
C VAL A 189 7.45 -18.78 1.23
N ALA A 190 6.50 -19.45 1.87
CA ALA A 190 6.42 -20.90 1.89
C ALA A 190 6.35 -21.48 0.47
N LYS A 191 6.96 -22.65 0.27
CA LYS A 191 6.81 -23.40 -0.98
C LYS A 191 5.35 -23.85 -1.13
N LYS A 192 4.83 -23.86 -2.37
CA LYS A 192 3.43 -24.22 -2.65
C LYS A 192 3.07 -25.66 -2.27
N ASP A 193 4.05 -26.54 -2.21
CA ASP A 193 3.95 -27.95 -1.82
C ASP A 193 4.31 -28.20 -0.34
N LEU A 194 4.39 -27.13 0.48
CA LEU A 194 4.66 -27.25 1.91
C LEU A 194 3.63 -28.16 2.59
N THR A 195 4.12 -29.22 3.23
CA THR A 195 3.33 -30.14 4.06
C THR A 195 3.79 -30.10 5.51
N ILE A 196 2.91 -30.49 6.44
CA ILE A 196 3.26 -30.64 7.86
C ILE A 196 4.45 -31.59 8.04
N ASP A 197 4.54 -32.67 7.25
CA ASP A 197 5.65 -33.62 7.34
C ASP A 197 6.97 -33.03 6.83
N SER A 198 6.94 -32.26 5.75
CA SER A 198 8.13 -31.54 5.28
C SER A 198 8.59 -30.52 6.32
N LEU A 199 7.67 -29.81 6.99
CA LEU A 199 7.98 -28.89 8.08
C LEU A 199 8.64 -29.62 9.26
N LYS A 200 8.10 -30.75 9.70
CA LYS A 200 8.66 -31.55 10.81
C LYS A 200 10.05 -32.11 10.53
N LYS A 201 10.34 -32.42 9.26
CA LYS A 201 11.65 -32.95 8.83
C LYS A 201 12.68 -31.88 8.53
N SER A 202 12.25 -30.61 8.47
CA SER A 202 13.13 -29.51 8.09
C SER A 202 13.92 -29.00 9.30
N GLU A 203 15.20 -28.74 9.08
CA GLU A 203 16.09 -28.14 10.08
C GLU A 203 16.21 -26.63 9.91
N LYS A 204 15.87 -26.11 8.72
CA LYS A 204 16.05 -24.71 8.32
C LYS A 204 14.85 -24.22 7.54
N ILE A 205 14.48 -22.95 7.72
CA ILE A 205 13.32 -22.34 7.07
C ILE A 205 13.48 -22.33 5.54
N GLU A 206 14.70 -22.22 5.03
CA GLU A 206 15.03 -22.24 3.60
C GLU A 206 14.71 -23.59 2.92
N GLN A 207 14.56 -24.65 3.70
CA GLN A 207 14.15 -25.96 3.18
C GLN A 207 12.65 -25.97 2.80
N ILE A 208 11.84 -25.12 3.42
CA ILE A 208 10.38 -25.06 3.26
C ILE A 208 9.88 -23.75 2.66
N ALA A 209 10.74 -22.74 2.53
CA ALA A 209 10.37 -21.41 2.07
C ALA A 209 11.51 -20.75 1.27
N LYS A 210 11.16 -19.77 0.44
CA LYS A 210 12.10 -18.94 -0.31
C LYS A 210 12.20 -17.57 0.37
N LYS A 211 13.42 -17.08 0.57
CA LYS A 211 13.65 -15.71 1.06
C LYS A 211 13.32 -14.71 -0.05
N GLU A 212 12.62 -13.64 0.28
CA GLU A 212 12.24 -12.57 -0.65
C GLU A 212 12.62 -11.19 -0.07
N ASN A 213 12.79 -10.20 -0.95
CA ASN A 213 13.09 -8.81 -0.56
C ASN A 213 11.82 -7.97 -0.38
N SER A 214 10.73 -8.43 -0.99
CA SER A 214 9.40 -7.84 -0.89
C SER A 214 8.35 -8.93 -1.11
N LEU A 215 7.09 -8.63 -0.80
CA LEU A 215 5.91 -9.41 -1.18
C LEU A 215 4.66 -8.54 -1.10
N VAL A 216 3.58 -8.98 -1.75
CA VAL A 216 2.26 -8.34 -1.69
C VAL A 216 1.36 -9.18 -0.80
N LEU A 217 0.96 -8.64 0.34
CA LEU A 217 0.05 -9.29 1.27
C LEU A 217 -1.40 -8.93 0.89
N LYS A 218 -2.20 -9.91 0.45
CA LYS A 218 -3.65 -9.75 0.27
C LYS A 218 -4.30 -9.38 1.60
N TYR A 219 -5.19 -8.40 1.56
CA TYR A 219 -5.89 -7.88 2.72
C TYR A 219 -7.40 -7.90 2.46
N ASN A 220 -8.12 -8.64 3.31
CA ASN A 220 -9.58 -8.71 3.25
C ASN A 220 -10.19 -7.74 4.25
N ILE A 221 -11.05 -6.85 3.76
CA ILE A 221 -11.75 -5.93 4.64
C ILE A 221 -12.77 -6.66 5.53
N GLY A 222 -12.67 -6.38 6.83
CA GLY A 222 -13.70 -6.75 7.80
C GLY A 222 -14.85 -5.75 7.81
N LYS A 223 -16.00 -6.18 8.35
CA LYS A 223 -17.20 -5.32 8.50
C LYS A 223 -16.95 -4.05 9.33
N GLU A 224 -16.07 -4.14 10.32
CA GLU A 224 -15.69 -3.00 11.16
C GLU A 224 -14.99 -1.90 10.35
N LEU A 225 -14.03 -2.26 9.49
CA LEU A 225 -13.33 -1.32 8.64
C LEU A 225 -14.26 -0.73 7.58
N GLU A 226 -15.13 -1.55 6.97
CA GLU A 226 -16.15 -1.07 6.02
C GLU A 226 -17.05 0.00 6.65
N GLN A 227 -17.53 -0.25 7.88
CA GLN A 227 -18.36 0.70 8.62
C GLN A 227 -17.59 1.97 8.98
N TYR A 228 -16.35 1.83 9.46
CA TYR A 228 -15.49 2.98 9.77
C TYR A 228 -15.28 3.87 8.56
N ASN A 229 -14.92 3.28 7.41
CA ASN A 229 -14.71 4.01 6.17
C ASN A 229 -15.99 4.74 5.73
N PHE A 230 -17.14 4.08 5.82
CA PHE A 230 -18.43 4.68 5.52
C PHE A 230 -18.68 5.91 6.38
N GLU A 231 -18.40 5.84 7.68
CA GLU A 231 -18.58 6.96 8.60
C GLU A 231 -17.65 8.14 8.28
N GLN A 232 -16.36 7.89 7.98
CA GLN A 232 -15.42 8.96 7.61
C GLN A 232 -15.84 9.64 6.30
N LEU A 233 -16.15 8.85 5.26
CA LEU A 233 -16.59 9.36 3.97
C LEU A 233 -17.92 10.13 4.09
N LYS A 234 -18.85 9.66 4.93
CA LYS A 234 -20.11 10.36 5.19
C LYS A 234 -19.94 11.65 5.99
N ARG A 235 -18.89 11.76 6.81
CA ARG A 235 -18.52 13.03 7.47
C ARG A 235 -17.96 14.01 6.45
N PHE A 236 -17.10 13.55 5.53
CA PHE A 236 -16.60 14.36 4.43
C PHE A 236 -17.74 14.94 3.58
N THR A 237 -18.71 14.12 3.14
CA THR A 237 -19.79 14.61 2.27
C THR A 237 -20.72 15.63 2.93
N LYS A 238 -20.81 15.66 4.26
CA LYS A 238 -21.57 16.68 5.00
C LYS A 238 -20.92 18.06 5.00
N ARG A 239 -19.62 18.14 4.72
CA ARG A 239 -18.87 19.41 4.69
C ARG A 239 -19.09 20.20 3.39
N TYR A 240 -19.52 19.53 2.33
CA TYR A 240 -19.63 20.11 1.00
C TYR A 240 -21.06 20.02 0.45
N SER A 241 -21.36 20.90 -0.51
CA SER A 241 -22.64 20.90 -1.22
C SER A 241 -22.76 19.62 -2.06
N ILE A 242 -23.86 18.88 -1.89
CA ILE A 242 -24.15 17.66 -2.68
C ILE A 242 -24.11 17.95 -4.19
N LYS A 243 -24.58 19.13 -4.59
CA LYS A 243 -24.61 19.54 -6.00
C LYS A 243 -23.19 19.66 -6.57
N ASP A 244 -22.26 20.20 -5.80
CA ASP A 244 -20.90 20.44 -6.26
C ASP A 244 -20.04 19.18 -6.16
N LEU A 245 -20.24 18.38 -5.12
CA LEU A 245 -19.72 17.02 -5.05
C LEU A 245 -20.13 16.23 -6.30
N LYS A 246 -21.43 16.20 -6.66
CA LYS A 246 -21.92 15.47 -7.84
C LYS A 246 -21.31 15.93 -9.17
N LYS A 247 -20.81 17.17 -9.27
CA LYS A 247 -20.10 17.63 -10.48
C LYS A 247 -18.68 17.05 -10.58
N ARG A 248 -18.01 16.88 -9.44
CA ARG A 248 -16.62 16.38 -9.38
C ARG A 248 -16.54 14.85 -9.24
N PHE A 249 -17.59 14.22 -8.69
CA PHE A 249 -17.69 12.77 -8.66
C PHE A 249 -17.85 12.23 -10.09
N ASN A 250 -16.82 11.56 -10.59
CA ASN A 250 -16.97 10.67 -11.74
C ASN A 250 -17.55 9.34 -11.28
N CYS A 251 -18.79 9.37 -10.80
CA CYS A 251 -19.49 8.18 -10.33
C CYS A 251 -20.31 7.57 -11.47
N GLN A 252 -20.21 6.24 -11.62
CA GLN A 252 -21.17 5.48 -12.45
C GLN A 252 -22.60 5.52 -11.89
N TYR A 253 -22.79 6.04 -10.67
CA TYR A 253 -24.05 6.08 -9.96
C TYR A 253 -24.54 7.52 -9.80
N ASP A 254 -25.79 7.82 -10.16
CA ASP A 254 -26.40 9.14 -9.93
C ASP A 254 -26.66 9.45 -8.42
N ASP A 255 -26.40 8.47 -7.56
CA ASP A 255 -26.64 8.52 -6.12
C ASP A 255 -25.32 8.60 -5.32
N LEU A 256 -25.21 9.66 -4.53
CA LEU A 256 -24.06 9.91 -3.65
C LEU A 256 -23.97 8.89 -2.52
N ASP A 257 -25.08 8.45 -1.92
CA ASP A 257 -25.03 7.46 -0.82
C ASP A 257 -24.59 6.09 -1.36
N LEU A 258 -25.00 5.71 -2.58
CA LEU A 258 -24.48 4.51 -3.27
C LEU A 258 -22.99 4.62 -3.56
N THR A 259 -22.53 5.78 -4.03
CA THR A 259 -21.10 6.02 -4.29
C THR A 259 -20.29 5.92 -2.99
N ILE A 260 -20.77 6.49 -1.89
CA ILE A 260 -20.09 6.42 -0.59
C ILE A 260 -20.06 4.99 -0.06
N ARG A 261 -21.13 4.20 -0.25
CA ARG A 261 -21.14 2.77 0.10
C ARG A 261 -20.21 1.93 -0.77
N TYR A 262 -20.06 2.31 -2.04
CA TYR A 262 -19.09 1.67 -2.93
C TYR A 262 -17.67 1.97 -2.44
N LEU A 263 -17.35 3.25 -2.23
CA LEU A 263 -16.05 3.69 -1.73
C LEU A 263 -15.73 3.09 -0.36
N SER A 264 -16.67 3.02 0.57
CA SER A 264 -16.39 2.43 1.90
C SER A 264 -15.95 0.95 1.83
N LYS A 265 -16.33 0.24 0.77
CA LYS A 265 -15.96 -1.16 0.50
C LYS A 265 -14.75 -1.34 -0.41
N HIS A 266 -14.37 -0.31 -1.16
CA HIS A 266 -13.40 -0.45 -2.24
C HIS A 266 -12.26 0.58 -2.19
N ALA A 267 -12.45 1.70 -1.51
CA ALA A 267 -11.45 2.70 -1.14
C ALA A 267 -10.77 2.30 0.18
N CYS A 268 -10.23 1.08 0.18
CA CYS A 268 -9.57 0.40 1.29
C CYS A 268 -8.50 -0.50 0.69
N PRO A 269 -7.44 -0.84 1.44
CA PRO A 269 -6.39 -1.63 0.84
C PRO A 269 -6.89 -3.05 0.60
N ARG A 270 -6.79 -3.51 -0.63
CA ARG A 270 -7.00 -4.92 -1.01
C ARG A 270 -5.71 -5.72 -0.90
N SER A 271 -4.58 -5.02 -0.90
CA SER A 271 -3.28 -5.60 -0.65
C SER A 271 -2.37 -4.58 0.04
N ILE A 272 -1.29 -5.06 0.66
CA ILE A 272 -0.30 -4.25 1.35
C ILE A 272 1.07 -4.72 0.88
N LEU A 273 1.91 -3.76 0.47
CA LEU A 273 3.28 -4.07 0.09
C LEU A 273 4.10 -4.30 1.36
N VAL A 274 4.81 -5.42 1.46
CA VAL A 274 5.72 -5.70 2.57
C VAL A 274 7.14 -5.73 2.03
N MET A 275 8.04 -4.94 2.61
CA MET A 275 9.41 -4.77 2.13
C MET A 275 10.40 -5.07 3.25
N HIS A 276 11.40 -5.88 2.93
CA HIS A 276 12.58 -6.02 3.78
C HIS A 276 13.39 -4.73 3.67
N TYR A 277 13.98 -4.28 4.77
CA TYR A 277 14.94 -3.20 4.77
C TYR A 277 16.31 -3.73 5.19
N ASP A 278 17.29 -3.50 4.32
CA ASP A 278 18.70 -3.50 4.64
C ASP A 278 19.41 -2.43 3.77
N GLN A 279 20.64 -2.08 4.13
CA GLN A 279 21.45 -1.05 3.44
C GLN A 279 21.79 -1.37 1.97
N PHE A 280 21.54 -2.60 1.52
CA PHE A 280 21.82 -3.09 0.17
C PHE A 280 20.53 -3.39 -0.61
N ASN A 281 19.36 -3.27 0.02
CA ASN A 281 18.12 -3.71 -0.57
C ASN A 281 17.57 -2.65 -1.53
N ASN A 282 17.29 -3.09 -2.74
CA ASN A 282 16.80 -2.27 -3.84
C ASN A 282 15.26 -2.21 -3.91
N SER A 283 14.51 -2.78 -2.96
CA SER A 283 13.04 -2.82 -3.04
C SER A 283 12.42 -1.42 -3.26
N PHE A 284 12.95 -0.36 -2.64
CA PHE A 284 12.48 1.01 -2.90
C PHE A 284 12.87 1.49 -4.29
N THR A 285 14.10 1.23 -4.73
CA THR A 285 14.54 1.53 -6.10
C THR A 285 13.62 0.87 -7.13
N GLU A 286 13.33 -0.42 -6.99
CA GLU A 286 12.41 -1.17 -7.85
C GLU A 286 10.99 -0.58 -7.83
N LEU A 287 10.51 -0.16 -6.65
CA LEU A 287 9.20 0.49 -6.51
C LEU A 287 9.15 1.83 -7.26
N PHE A 288 10.19 2.65 -7.17
CA PHE A 288 10.24 3.93 -7.86
C PHE A 288 10.48 3.77 -9.36
N GLU A 289 11.20 2.73 -9.79
CA GLU A 289 11.26 2.33 -11.20
C GLU A 289 9.86 1.97 -11.72
N LEU A 290 9.04 1.27 -10.93
CA LEU A 290 7.65 0.99 -11.26
C LEU A 290 6.83 2.29 -11.37
N PHE A 291 6.98 3.25 -10.45
CA PHE A 291 6.28 4.55 -10.54
C PHE A 291 6.68 5.33 -11.78
N ASN A 292 7.98 5.37 -12.09
CA ASN A 292 8.50 5.99 -13.31
C ASN A 292 7.97 5.30 -14.58
N LEU A 293 7.78 3.99 -14.52
CA LEU A 293 7.19 3.23 -15.61
C LEU A 293 5.69 3.50 -15.80
N ILE A 294 4.95 3.73 -14.72
CA ILE A 294 3.52 4.13 -14.77
C ILE A 294 3.38 5.53 -15.37
N THR A 295 4.24 6.46 -14.94
CA THR A 295 4.18 7.90 -15.33
C THR A 295 4.77 8.16 -16.71
N SER A 296 5.64 7.29 -17.20
CA SER A 296 6.29 7.40 -18.51
C SER A 296 6.45 6.00 -19.13
N PRO A 297 5.35 5.37 -19.57
CA PRO A 297 5.38 4.00 -20.07
C PRO A 297 6.22 3.90 -21.33
N ASN A 298 7.30 3.14 -21.30
CA ASN A 298 8.17 2.96 -22.47
C ASN A 298 7.52 2.03 -23.53
N LYS A 299 8.19 1.89 -24.70
CA LYS A 299 7.76 1.01 -25.79
C LYS A 299 7.49 -0.44 -25.35
N SER A 300 8.19 -0.94 -24.33
CA SER A 300 8.05 -2.31 -23.83
C SER A 300 6.74 -2.52 -23.09
N ILE A 301 6.29 -1.55 -22.30
CA ILE A 301 4.98 -1.59 -21.62
C ILE A 301 3.84 -1.45 -22.63
N LEU A 302 3.98 -0.57 -23.63
CA LEU A 302 2.99 -0.46 -24.71
C LEU A 302 2.83 -1.77 -25.50
N ARG A 303 3.87 -2.62 -25.58
CA ARG A 303 3.74 -3.95 -26.20
C ARG A 303 2.86 -4.90 -25.41
N LEU A 304 2.79 -4.74 -24.09
CA LEU A 304 1.93 -5.55 -23.23
C LEU A 304 0.46 -5.12 -23.34
N VAL A 305 0.19 -3.84 -23.64
CA VAL A 305 -1.16 -3.33 -23.89
C VAL A 305 -1.81 -4.04 -25.08
N ARG A 306 -2.82 -4.87 -24.80
CA ARG A 306 -3.59 -5.64 -25.80
C ARG A 306 -4.74 -4.83 -26.41
N ASP A 307 -5.26 -3.86 -25.66
CA ASP A 307 -6.26 -2.92 -26.15
C ASP A 307 -5.62 -1.93 -27.13
N LYS A 308 -6.12 -1.91 -28.36
CA LYS A 308 -5.55 -1.10 -29.45
C LYS A 308 -5.84 0.39 -29.29
N ASP A 309 -6.98 0.75 -28.71
CA ASP A 309 -7.41 2.13 -28.56
C ASP A 309 -6.67 2.77 -27.40
N LEU A 310 -6.59 2.08 -26.25
CA LEU A 310 -5.77 2.50 -25.11
C LEU A 310 -4.29 2.63 -25.50
N LYS A 311 -3.76 1.68 -26.27
CA LYS A 311 -2.38 1.73 -26.75
C LYS A 311 -2.11 2.93 -27.66
N LYS A 312 -3.07 3.29 -28.52
CA LYS A 312 -2.96 4.46 -29.40
C LYS A 312 -3.02 5.76 -28.60
N GLU A 313 -3.90 5.83 -27.61
CA GLU A 313 -3.99 6.96 -26.69
C GLU A 313 -2.70 7.18 -25.90
N LEU A 314 -2.16 6.12 -25.29
CA LEU A 314 -0.88 6.17 -24.56
C LEU A 314 0.28 6.57 -25.47
N LYS A 315 0.34 6.04 -26.71
CA LYS A 315 1.35 6.45 -27.70
C LYS A 315 1.29 7.95 -28.02
N ASN A 316 0.08 8.47 -28.24
CA ASN A 316 -0.13 9.87 -28.55
C ASN A 316 0.22 10.76 -27.35
N LYS A 317 -0.23 10.39 -26.13
CA LYS A 317 0.00 11.15 -24.90
C LYS A 317 1.49 11.26 -24.56
N TYR A 318 2.26 10.19 -24.75
CA TYR A 318 3.67 10.15 -24.35
C TYR A 318 4.66 10.31 -25.52
N GLY A 319 4.20 10.65 -26.73
CA GLY A 319 5.06 10.90 -27.90
C GLY A 319 5.85 9.66 -28.37
N ILE A 320 5.28 8.46 -28.19
CA ILE A 320 5.98 7.20 -28.47
C ILE A 320 5.61 6.66 -29.85
N GLN A 321 6.53 6.78 -30.80
CA GLN A 321 6.40 6.24 -32.17
C GLN A 321 6.39 4.70 -32.21
#